data_AF-A0A9E4WS25-F1
#
_entry.id   AF-A0A9E4WS25-F1
#
_cell.length_a   1.000
_cell.length_b   1.000
_cell.length_c   1.000
_cell.angle_alpha   90.00
_cell.angle_beta   90.00
_cell.angle_gamma   90.00
#
_symmetry.space_group_name_H-M   'P 1'
#
loop_
_entity.id
_entity.type
_entity.pdbx_description
1 polymer ?
#
loop_
_entity_poly.entity_id
_entity_poly.type
_entity_poly.pdbx_seq_one_letter_code
_entity_poly.pdbx_strand_id
1 'polypeptide(L)'
;MAEEASTKEETQESSKSGAAEQASSNGEAPARQPGFPPIDMSWANAPTQRGMRPTIGPDGLTLALADTGSYGDAPDHWPYENDAPRGAYMPLERMGLPAGYTIFDKVEVWADNCADLYEDAIRDRWASATAIPWEALERQPAHIEQAISQLCTNWSEDAHVGFETLAGWLEEISYGYHEVKLYLATVVFDLARHTETFRKRALANGGSLGVQRPGFMHRSIGSALKFTEFVINLNVVRTSFMLSLIEQIEPALAHNDADRTLYRQVGKDLKRHLAYGLEHLHYFLAREPQKRPQVNVWLSRAEAMLGAELRRNVPYNEALVLLLDEEPKAGVAKLAALRRTQVEDYLDRLAETTMTDRRERLARSLH
;
A
#
# COMPACT_ATOMS: atom_id res chain seq x y z
N MET A 1 49.13 -43.92 28.00
CA MET A 1 49.95 -45.16 27.96
C MET A 1 49.28 -46.08 26.96
N ALA A 2 49.88 -46.62 25.92
CA ALA A 2 51.09 -46.42 25.10
C ALA A 2 50.73 -47.24 23.83
N GLU A 3 50.74 -46.64 22.64
CA GLU A 3 51.85 -46.69 21.68
C GLU A 3 51.95 -48.01 20.86
N GLU A 4 52.37 -47.81 19.61
CA GLU A 4 52.31 -48.60 18.37
C GLU A 4 52.95 -50.01 18.32
N ALA A 5 52.55 -50.80 17.30
CA ALA A 5 53.40 -51.43 16.26
C ALA A 5 52.60 -52.54 15.53
N SER A 6 52.27 -52.42 14.23
CA SER A 6 53.07 -52.73 13.03
C SER A 6 53.55 -54.19 12.91
N THR A 7 53.01 -54.96 11.96
CA THR A 7 53.79 -55.67 10.91
C THR A 7 52.89 -56.32 9.85
N LYS A 8 53.31 -56.17 8.59
CA LYS A 8 52.85 -56.86 7.36
C LYS A 8 53.77 -58.04 7.07
N GLU A 9 53.29 -59.04 6.32
CA GLU A 9 54.01 -59.74 5.21
C GLU A 9 53.08 -60.82 4.62
N GLU A 10 52.74 -60.74 3.33
CA GLU A 10 53.24 -61.58 2.19
C GLU A 10 52.38 -62.87 2.00
N THR A 11 52.12 -63.43 0.82
CA THR A 11 52.83 -63.45 -0.47
C THR A 11 51.86 -63.81 -1.63
N GLN A 12 52.36 -63.60 -2.84
CA GLN A 12 51.88 -63.87 -4.22
C GLN A 12 51.21 -65.23 -4.50
N GLU A 13 50.38 -65.31 -5.56
CA GLU A 13 50.70 -66.18 -6.71
C GLU A 13 49.83 -65.95 -7.97
N SER A 14 50.43 -66.32 -9.10
CA SER A 14 50.09 -65.99 -10.49
C SER A 14 49.20 -67.00 -11.22
N SER A 15 48.41 -66.49 -12.16
CA SER A 15 48.02 -67.05 -13.48
C SER A 15 47.73 -68.54 -13.67
N LYS A 16 46.57 -68.86 -14.29
CA LYS A 16 46.51 -69.62 -15.55
C LYS A 16 45.12 -69.61 -16.18
N SER A 17 45.13 -69.52 -17.51
CA SER A 17 44.01 -69.62 -18.43
C SER A 17 43.42 -71.03 -18.50
N GLY A 18 42.10 -71.11 -18.69
CA GLY A 18 41.42 -72.30 -19.19
C GLY A 18 40.07 -71.90 -19.78
N ALA A 19 39.96 -71.94 -21.11
CA ALA A 19 38.70 -71.80 -21.82
C ALA A 19 38.18 -73.20 -22.16
N ALA A 20 36.92 -73.50 -21.81
CA ALA A 20 36.09 -74.52 -22.45
C ALA A 20 34.59 -74.28 -22.13
N GLU A 21 33.87 -73.86 -23.18
CA GLU A 21 32.49 -74.20 -23.59
C GLU A 21 31.30 -74.27 -22.60
N GLN A 22 30.45 -73.24 -22.72
CA GLN A 22 28.98 -73.25 -22.94
C GLN A 22 28.12 -74.44 -22.49
N ALA A 23 27.12 -74.15 -21.62
CA ALA A 23 25.70 -74.45 -21.89
C ALA A 23 24.77 -73.65 -20.95
N SER A 24 23.65 -73.22 -21.51
CA SER A 24 22.72 -72.19 -21.04
C SER A 24 21.90 -72.53 -19.79
N SER A 25 21.72 -71.53 -18.92
CA SER A 25 20.44 -71.33 -18.23
C SER A 25 19.96 -69.90 -18.48
N ASN A 26 18.93 -69.77 -19.31
CA ASN A 26 18.20 -68.51 -19.54
C ASN A 26 17.59 -68.03 -18.22
N GLY A 27 18.26 -67.09 -17.56
CA GLY A 27 17.64 -66.19 -16.60
C GLY A 27 17.55 -64.83 -17.25
N GLU A 28 16.35 -64.43 -17.70
CA GLU A 28 16.09 -63.04 -18.09
C GLU A 28 16.49 -62.12 -16.93
N ALA A 29 17.50 -61.27 -17.16
CA ALA A 29 17.78 -60.17 -16.26
C ALA A 29 16.52 -59.28 -16.23
N PRO A 30 16.06 -58.84 -15.04
CA PRO A 30 14.89 -57.97 -14.98
C PRO A 30 15.19 -56.72 -15.82
N ALA A 31 14.30 -56.43 -16.77
CA ALA A 31 14.40 -55.28 -17.64
C ALA A 31 14.73 -54.05 -16.78
N ARG A 32 15.88 -53.41 -17.04
CA ARG A 32 16.22 -52.13 -16.41
C ARG A 32 15.02 -51.21 -16.63
N GLN A 33 14.34 -50.87 -15.55
CA GLN A 33 13.35 -49.80 -15.59
C GLN A 33 14.03 -48.61 -16.27
N PRO A 34 13.42 -47.98 -17.29
CA PRO A 34 14.03 -46.84 -17.94
C PRO A 34 14.34 -45.81 -16.85
N GLY A 35 15.64 -45.65 -16.57
CA GLY A 35 16.08 -44.74 -15.53
C GLY A 35 15.55 -43.36 -15.86
N PHE A 36 14.88 -42.72 -14.90
CA PHE A 36 14.48 -41.33 -15.07
C PHE A 36 15.69 -40.51 -15.54
N PRO A 37 15.52 -39.60 -16.51
CA PRO A 37 16.60 -38.73 -16.91
C PRO A 37 17.17 -38.03 -15.67
N PRO A 38 18.50 -37.85 -15.59
CA PRO A 38 19.12 -37.22 -14.42
C PRO A 38 18.50 -35.85 -14.17
N ILE A 39 18.07 -35.62 -12.93
CA ILE A 39 17.43 -34.37 -12.53
C ILE A 39 18.50 -33.27 -12.49
N ASP A 40 18.31 -32.22 -13.29
CA ASP A 40 19.15 -31.02 -13.23
C ASP A 40 18.85 -30.24 -11.94
N MET A 41 19.83 -30.19 -11.04
CA MET A 41 19.77 -29.49 -9.76
C MET A 41 20.57 -28.18 -9.78
N SER A 42 20.92 -27.65 -10.96
CA SER A 42 21.66 -26.39 -11.12
C SER A 42 21.01 -25.21 -10.39
N TRP A 43 19.67 -25.19 -10.31
CA TRP A 43 18.90 -24.20 -9.55
C TRP A 43 19.30 -24.13 -8.06
N ALA A 44 19.70 -25.25 -7.45
CA ALA A 44 20.10 -25.31 -6.05
C ALA A 44 21.45 -24.60 -5.79
N ASN A 45 22.18 -24.22 -6.84
CA ASN A 45 23.45 -23.50 -6.81
C ASN A 45 23.34 -22.10 -7.43
N ALA A 46 22.14 -21.50 -7.46
CA ALA A 46 21.96 -20.11 -7.87
C ALA A 46 22.94 -19.16 -7.13
N PRO A 47 23.61 -18.23 -7.84
CA PRO A 47 24.59 -17.30 -7.29
C PRO A 47 23.94 -16.13 -6.54
N THR A 48 22.97 -16.44 -5.68
CA THR A 48 22.35 -15.49 -4.76
C THR A 48 23.08 -15.49 -3.42
N GLN A 49 22.92 -14.42 -2.63
CA GLN A 49 23.45 -14.40 -1.26
C GLN A 49 22.83 -15.53 -0.43
N ARG A 50 23.63 -16.23 0.38
CA ARG A 50 23.17 -17.35 1.21
C ARG A 50 23.62 -17.20 2.65
N GLY A 51 23.00 -17.98 3.53
CA GLY A 51 23.37 -18.04 4.95
C GLY A 51 22.80 -16.89 5.78
N MET A 52 21.94 -16.05 5.20
CA MET A 52 21.18 -15.05 5.95
C MET A 52 20.28 -15.74 6.98
N ARG A 53 20.29 -15.22 8.19
CA ARG A 53 19.48 -15.69 9.32
C ARG A 53 18.78 -14.48 9.92
N PRO A 54 17.65 -14.03 9.35
CA PRO A 54 16.91 -12.91 9.89
C PRO A 54 16.50 -13.23 11.34
N THR A 55 16.61 -12.24 12.22
CA THR A 55 16.25 -12.40 13.64
C THR A 55 14.78 -12.12 13.80
N ILE A 56 14.04 -13.03 14.43
CA ILE A 56 12.61 -12.84 14.73
C ILE A 56 12.50 -11.81 15.85
N GLY A 57 11.76 -10.73 15.61
CA GLY A 57 11.52 -9.66 16.57
C GLY A 57 10.29 -9.92 17.46
N PRO A 58 9.96 -8.98 18.37
CA PRO A 58 8.76 -9.06 19.21
C PRO A 58 7.47 -9.10 18.39
N ASP A 59 7.45 -8.45 17.22
CA ASP A 59 6.34 -8.44 16.27
C ASP A 59 6.39 -9.58 15.24
N GLY A 60 7.28 -10.57 15.44
CA GLY A 60 7.47 -11.68 14.52
C GLY A 60 8.56 -11.43 13.47
N LEU A 61 8.50 -12.18 12.37
CA LEU A 61 9.39 -12.00 11.22
C LEU A 61 8.75 -10.99 10.27
N THR A 62 9.01 -9.71 10.49
CA THR A 62 8.51 -8.62 9.66
C THR A 62 9.25 -8.54 8.32
N LEU A 63 8.67 -7.83 7.36
CA LEU A 63 9.28 -7.56 6.06
C LEU A 63 10.69 -6.95 6.20
N ALA A 64 10.83 -5.92 7.03
CA ALA A 64 12.12 -5.27 7.31
C ALA A 64 13.15 -6.23 7.93
N LEU A 65 12.72 -7.17 8.77
CA LEU A 65 13.61 -8.19 9.35
C LEU A 65 13.98 -9.27 8.33
N ALA A 66 13.05 -9.67 7.46
CA ALA A 66 13.29 -10.65 6.40
C ALA A 66 14.26 -10.13 5.33
N ASP A 67 14.18 -8.85 5.01
CA ASP A 67 14.99 -8.14 4.01
C ASP A 67 16.42 -7.83 4.54
N THR A 68 17.16 -8.85 4.95
CA THR A 68 18.54 -8.72 5.43
C THR A 68 19.55 -8.85 4.28
N GLY A 69 20.64 -8.07 4.32
CA GLY A 69 21.73 -8.18 3.34
C GLY A 69 21.33 -7.60 1.98
N SER A 70 21.70 -8.26 0.88
CA SER A 70 21.35 -7.83 -0.48
C SER A 70 19.86 -7.88 -0.78
N TYR A 71 19.06 -8.54 0.07
CA TYR A 71 17.61 -8.63 -0.10
C TYR A 71 16.88 -7.33 0.34
N GLY A 72 17.47 -6.57 1.28
CA GLY A 72 16.93 -5.29 1.73
C GLY A 72 17.51 -4.06 1.04
N ASP A 73 18.52 -4.23 0.19
CA ASP A 73 19.08 -3.11 -0.57
C ASP A 73 18.24 -2.87 -1.83
N ALA A 74 17.27 -1.96 -1.73
CA ALA A 74 16.49 -1.48 -2.87
C ALA A 74 17.35 -0.54 -3.74
N PRO A 75 17.71 -0.93 -4.97
CA PRO A 75 18.61 -0.12 -5.81
C PRO A 75 17.92 1.15 -6.29
N ASP A 76 18.71 2.21 -6.51
CA ASP A 76 18.18 3.49 -7.00
C ASP A 76 17.51 3.37 -8.38
N HIS A 77 18.02 2.47 -9.23
CA HIS A 77 17.42 2.10 -10.51
C HIS A 77 17.27 0.58 -10.57
N TRP A 78 16.05 0.11 -10.85
CA TRP A 78 15.75 -1.30 -11.00
C TRP A 78 16.17 -1.81 -12.40
N PRO A 79 17.13 -2.75 -12.50
CA PRO A 79 17.74 -3.09 -13.79
C PRO A 79 16.96 -4.12 -14.61
N TYR A 80 15.87 -4.67 -14.07
CA TYR A 80 15.14 -5.78 -14.69
C TYR A 80 13.76 -5.34 -15.18
N GLU A 81 13.52 -5.52 -16.46
CA GLU A 81 12.21 -5.25 -17.08
C GLU A 81 11.23 -6.41 -16.92
N ASN A 82 11.41 -7.31 -15.95
CA ASN A 82 10.56 -8.49 -15.74
C ASN A 82 10.21 -8.68 -14.26
N ASP A 83 9.48 -9.75 -13.94
CA ASP A 83 9.04 -10.09 -12.58
C ASP A 83 10.14 -10.71 -11.71
N ALA A 84 11.42 -10.44 -11.98
CA ALA A 84 12.52 -10.90 -11.15
C ALA A 84 12.33 -10.39 -9.71
N PRO A 85 12.27 -11.29 -8.71
CA PRO A 85 12.23 -10.83 -7.33
C PRO A 85 13.53 -10.15 -6.92
N ARG A 86 13.45 -9.12 -6.07
CA ARG A 86 14.66 -8.48 -5.53
C ARG A 86 15.54 -9.50 -4.82
N GLY A 87 16.83 -9.53 -5.19
CA GLY A 87 17.81 -10.50 -4.70
C GLY A 87 17.75 -11.89 -5.32
N ALA A 88 16.80 -12.16 -6.22
CA ALA A 88 16.82 -13.38 -7.03
C ALA A 88 17.87 -13.29 -8.14
N TYR A 89 18.45 -14.44 -8.50
CA TYR A 89 19.33 -14.52 -9.65
C TYR A 89 18.51 -14.67 -10.93
N MET A 90 18.62 -13.69 -11.82
CA MET A 90 18.03 -13.73 -13.15
C MET A 90 19.12 -13.99 -14.20
N PRO A 91 19.21 -15.20 -14.77
CA PRO A 91 20.14 -15.46 -15.86
C PRO A 91 19.68 -14.72 -17.12
N LEU A 92 20.51 -13.78 -17.61
CA LEU A 92 20.20 -12.91 -18.77
C LEU A 92 19.75 -13.71 -20.01
N GLU A 93 20.35 -14.89 -20.23
CA GLU A 93 20.04 -15.79 -21.34
C GLU A 93 18.64 -16.43 -21.26
N ARG A 94 17.99 -16.37 -20.10
CA ARG A 94 16.64 -16.90 -19.85
C ARG A 94 15.65 -15.80 -19.47
N MET A 95 15.96 -14.54 -19.77
CA MET A 95 14.99 -13.47 -19.62
C MET A 95 13.75 -13.77 -20.47
N GLY A 96 12.59 -13.81 -19.82
CA GLY A 96 11.30 -13.91 -20.49
C GLY A 96 10.90 -12.60 -21.18
N LEU A 97 9.62 -12.47 -21.50
CA LEU A 97 9.07 -11.21 -22.00
C LEU A 97 9.15 -10.12 -20.93
N PRO A 98 9.36 -8.85 -21.32
CA PRO A 98 9.24 -7.73 -20.39
C PRO A 98 7.86 -7.68 -19.75
N ALA A 99 7.82 -7.33 -18.47
CA ALA A 99 6.63 -6.95 -17.73
C ALA A 99 6.18 -5.54 -18.16
N GLY A 100 4.93 -5.18 -17.81
CA GLY A 100 4.33 -3.89 -18.14
C GLY A 100 4.83 -2.70 -17.32
N TYR A 101 5.92 -2.83 -16.57
CA TYR A 101 6.43 -1.77 -15.69
C TYR A 101 6.86 -0.54 -16.50
N THR A 102 6.60 0.66 -15.96
CA THR A 102 7.08 1.92 -16.52
C THR A 102 7.88 2.76 -15.53
N ILE A 103 7.81 2.44 -14.24
CA ILE A 103 8.56 3.11 -13.18
C ILE A 103 9.68 2.20 -12.67
N PHE A 104 10.91 2.58 -13.01
CA PHE A 104 12.14 1.84 -12.67
C PHE A 104 13.02 2.57 -11.66
N ASP A 105 12.76 3.84 -11.37
CA ASP A 105 13.59 4.63 -10.46
C ASP A 105 12.97 4.71 -9.07
N LYS A 106 13.77 4.38 -8.05
CA LYS A 106 13.36 4.35 -6.63
C LYS A 106 12.82 5.70 -6.18
N VAL A 107 13.46 6.78 -6.63
CA VAL A 107 13.07 8.15 -6.27
C VAL A 107 11.63 8.46 -6.64
N GLU A 108 11.07 7.83 -7.67
CA GLU A 108 9.70 8.12 -8.10
C GLU A 108 8.61 7.56 -7.17
N VAL A 109 8.90 6.54 -6.35
CA VAL A 109 7.86 5.77 -5.61
C VAL A 109 8.14 5.53 -4.13
N TRP A 110 9.40 5.70 -3.72
CA TRP A 110 9.86 5.21 -2.42
C TRP A 110 9.41 6.09 -1.24
N ALA A 111 9.25 5.45 -0.09
CA ALA A 111 9.15 6.07 1.23
C ALA A 111 9.79 5.12 2.25
N ASP A 112 10.64 5.63 3.13
CA ASP A 112 11.45 4.79 4.03
C ASP A 112 10.60 4.02 5.07
N ASN A 113 9.36 4.47 5.32
CA ASN A 113 8.43 3.83 6.23
C ASN A 113 7.51 2.75 5.59
N CYS A 114 7.69 2.38 4.31
CA CYS A 114 6.76 1.46 3.64
C CYS A 114 6.65 0.09 4.31
N ALA A 115 7.78 -0.51 4.70
CA ALA A 115 7.78 -1.83 5.33
C ALA A 115 7.05 -1.82 6.68
N ASP A 116 7.30 -0.81 7.51
CA ASP A 116 6.65 -0.66 8.82
C ASP A 116 5.14 -0.38 8.65
N LEU A 117 4.78 0.51 7.72
CA LEU A 117 3.38 0.83 7.42
C LEU A 117 2.62 -0.40 6.89
N TYR A 118 3.27 -1.28 6.13
CA TYR A 118 2.68 -2.55 5.70
C TYR A 118 2.36 -3.45 6.89
N GLU A 119 3.30 -3.66 7.80
CA GLU A 119 3.10 -4.49 8.99
C GLU A 119 1.98 -3.93 9.88
N ASP A 120 1.97 -2.61 10.08
CA ASP A 120 0.91 -1.93 10.82
C ASP A 120 -0.46 -2.11 10.13
N ALA A 121 -0.52 -1.99 8.81
CA ALA A 121 -1.77 -2.15 8.06
C ALA A 121 -2.31 -3.60 8.10
N ILE A 122 -1.44 -4.61 8.04
CA ILE A 122 -1.84 -6.01 8.17
C ILE A 122 -2.33 -6.31 9.60
N ARG A 123 -1.62 -5.80 10.61
CA ARG A 123 -1.96 -5.97 12.03
C ARG A 123 -3.31 -5.32 12.36
N ASP A 124 -3.55 -4.10 11.88
CA ASP A 124 -4.75 -3.32 12.18
C ASP A 124 -5.95 -3.63 11.28
N ARG A 125 -5.85 -4.64 10.41
CA ARG A 125 -6.90 -4.99 9.45
C ARG A 125 -8.23 -5.26 10.15
N TRP A 126 -9.28 -4.63 9.66
CA TRP A 126 -10.65 -4.80 10.15
C TRP A 126 -11.59 -5.16 9.01
N ALA A 127 -12.72 -5.81 9.34
CA ALA A 127 -13.77 -6.14 8.36
C ALA A 127 -15.02 -5.32 8.64
N SER A 128 -15.52 -4.62 7.62
CA SER A 128 -16.70 -3.75 7.76
C SER A 128 -17.90 -4.45 8.37
N ALA A 129 -18.16 -5.70 7.97
CA ALA A 129 -19.33 -6.46 8.41
C ALA A 129 -19.32 -6.86 9.89
N THR A 130 -18.14 -7.03 10.51
CA THR A 130 -18.02 -7.64 11.85
C THR A 130 -17.27 -6.78 12.86
N ALA A 131 -16.42 -5.85 12.42
CA ALA A 131 -15.68 -4.97 13.32
C ALA A 131 -16.48 -3.73 13.73
N ILE A 132 -17.49 -3.34 12.94
CA ILE A 132 -18.41 -2.25 13.27
C ILE A 132 -19.66 -2.87 13.92
N PRO A 133 -20.04 -2.45 15.13
CA PRO A 133 -21.23 -2.96 15.82
C PRO A 133 -22.49 -2.32 15.22
N TRP A 134 -22.89 -2.75 14.02
CA TRP A 134 -24.02 -2.17 13.27
C TRP A 134 -25.35 -2.19 14.03
N GLU A 135 -25.53 -3.16 14.94
CA GLU A 135 -26.68 -3.26 15.84
C GLU A 135 -26.77 -2.12 16.85
N ALA A 136 -25.67 -1.43 17.13
CA ALA A 136 -25.64 -0.25 17.99
C ALA A 136 -26.08 1.03 17.26
N LEU A 137 -26.40 0.97 15.97
CA LEU A 137 -26.91 2.13 15.25
C LEU A 137 -28.26 2.59 15.82
N GLU A 138 -28.30 3.85 16.24
CA GLU A 138 -29.51 4.50 16.70
C GLU A 138 -30.15 5.30 15.56
N ARG A 139 -31.47 5.19 15.43
CA ARG A 139 -32.21 5.94 14.41
C ARG A 139 -32.24 7.42 14.75
N GLN A 140 -31.74 8.24 13.84
CA GLN A 140 -31.77 9.70 13.94
C GLN A 140 -33.05 10.27 13.28
N PRO A 141 -33.38 11.56 13.54
CA PRO A 141 -34.41 12.25 12.77
C PRO A 141 -34.18 12.13 11.26
N ALA A 142 -35.26 12.04 10.48
CA ALA A 142 -35.18 11.70 9.05
C ALA A 142 -34.25 12.62 8.24
N HIS A 143 -34.22 13.92 8.55
CA HIS A 143 -33.35 14.89 7.89
C HIS A 143 -31.86 14.71 8.25
N ILE A 144 -31.57 14.25 9.48
CA ILE A 144 -30.21 13.91 9.92
C ILE A 144 -29.72 12.63 9.23
N GLU A 145 -30.55 11.58 9.16
CA GLU A 145 -30.20 10.36 8.43
C GLU A 145 -29.95 10.64 6.93
N GLN A 146 -30.74 11.53 6.32
CA GLN A 146 -30.51 11.98 4.94
C GLN A 146 -29.19 12.74 4.77
N ALA A 147 -28.84 13.60 5.73
CA ALA A 147 -27.56 14.31 5.70
C ALA A 147 -26.37 13.33 5.87
N ILE A 148 -26.46 12.37 6.81
CA ILE A 148 -25.44 11.32 6.98
C ILE A 148 -25.32 10.47 5.70
N SER A 149 -26.45 10.10 5.12
CA SER A 149 -26.54 9.39 3.84
C SER A 149 -25.82 10.13 2.71
N GLN A 150 -26.01 11.44 2.62
CA GLN A 150 -25.35 12.29 1.62
C GLN A 150 -23.82 12.30 1.83
N LEU A 151 -23.34 12.49 3.06
CA LEU A 151 -21.89 12.46 3.34
C LEU A 151 -21.28 11.11 3.01
N CYS A 152 -21.90 10.03 3.51
CA CYS A 152 -21.43 8.68 3.29
C CYS A 152 -21.46 8.28 1.81
N THR A 153 -22.44 8.79 1.04
CA THR A 153 -22.45 8.61 -0.43
C THR A 153 -21.21 9.22 -1.05
N ASN A 154 -20.89 10.45 -0.71
CA ASN A 154 -19.73 11.14 -1.27
C ASN A 154 -18.40 10.54 -0.78
N TRP A 155 -18.30 10.07 0.47
CA TRP A 155 -17.11 9.39 0.98
C TRP A 155 -16.93 7.99 0.39
N SER A 156 -18.03 7.27 0.13
CA SER A 156 -18.01 5.99 -0.58
C SER A 156 -17.47 6.16 -2.00
N GLU A 157 -17.98 7.17 -2.72
CA GLU A 157 -17.54 7.53 -4.08
C GLU A 157 -16.05 7.91 -4.10
N ASP A 158 -15.66 8.79 -3.16
CA ASP A 158 -14.29 9.22 -2.94
C ASP A 158 -13.34 8.03 -2.77
N ALA A 159 -13.65 7.12 -1.86
CA ALA A 159 -12.83 5.94 -1.63
C ALA A 159 -12.74 5.04 -2.88
N HIS A 160 -13.83 4.95 -3.64
CA HIS A 160 -13.91 4.13 -4.86
C HIS A 160 -12.91 4.59 -5.92
N VAL A 161 -12.97 5.89 -6.28
CA VAL A 161 -12.03 6.50 -7.23
C VAL A 161 -10.58 6.35 -6.76
N GLY A 162 -10.36 6.43 -5.45
CA GLY A 162 -9.04 6.29 -4.85
C GLY A 162 -8.44 4.90 -5.09
N PHE A 163 -9.16 3.83 -4.74
CA PHE A 163 -8.62 2.47 -4.89
C PHE A 163 -8.48 2.07 -6.36
N GLU A 164 -9.42 2.48 -7.23
CA GLU A 164 -9.39 2.16 -8.65
C GLU A 164 -8.16 2.78 -9.32
N THR A 165 -7.91 4.06 -9.08
CA THR A 165 -6.75 4.75 -9.66
C THR A 165 -5.44 4.20 -9.10
N LEU A 166 -5.38 3.96 -7.78
CA LEU A 166 -4.18 3.41 -7.14
C LEU A 166 -3.84 2.01 -7.65
N ALA A 167 -4.84 1.17 -7.89
CA ALA A 167 -4.64 -0.19 -8.40
C ALA A 167 -3.94 -0.17 -9.77
N GLY A 168 -4.27 0.80 -10.64
CA GLY A 168 -3.56 0.98 -11.92
C GLY A 168 -2.07 1.27 -11.75
N TRP A 169 -1.70 2.14 -10.79
CA TRP A 169 -0.29 2.45 -10.52
C TRP A 169 0.52 1.26 -10.00
N LEU A 170 -0.10 0.26 -9.36
CA LEU A 170 0.62 -0.95 -8.91
C LEU A 170 1.20 -1.76 -10.07
N GLU A 171 0.57 -1.70 -11.25
CA GLU A 171 1.07 -2.36 -12.47
C GLU A 171 2.28 -1.62 -13.04
N GLU A 172 2.35 -0.30 -12.87
CA GLU A 172 3.43 0.54 -13.40
C GLU A 172 4.74 0.43 -12.59
N ILE A 173 4.64 0.13 -11.29
CA ILE A 173 5.79 0.07 -10.37
C ILE A 173 6.55 -1.23 -10.54
N SER A 174 7.86 -1.14 -10.81
CA SER A 174 8.77 -2.28 -10.89
C SER A 174 8.74 -3.18 -9.65
N TYR A 175 8.90 -4.50 -9.84
CA TYR A 175 8.93 -5.47 -8.74
C TYR A 175 9.96 -5.10 -7.66
N GLY A 176 11.12 -4.56 -8.05
CA GLY A 176 12.23 -4.23 -7.15
C GLY A 176 11.88 -3.36 -5.94
N TYR A 177 10.75 -2.66 -5.98
CA TYR A 177 10.22 -1.84 -4.90
C TYR A 177 9.04 -2.55 -4.21
N HIS A 178 9.21 -3.82 -3.84
CA HIS A 178 8.12 -4.67 -3.37
C HIS A 178 7.49 -4.16 -2.08
N GLU A 179 8.23 -3.50 -1.19
CA GLU A 179 7.70 -2.92 0.05
C GLU A 179 6.68 -1.83 -0.27
N VAL A 180 6.97 -0.99 -1.27
CA VAL A 180 6.05 0.03 -1.76
C VAL A 180 4.80 -0.64 -2.31
N LYS A 181 4.95 -1.66 -3.18
CA LYS A 181 3.81 -2.37 -3.77
C LYS A 181 2.94 -3.06 -2.70
N LEU A 182 3.57 -3.71 -1.72
CA LEU A 182 2.90 -4.40 -0.61
C LEU A 182 2.08 -3.41 0.23
N TYR A 183 2.69 -2.30 0.64
CA TYR A 183 2.00 -1.28 1.41
C TYR A 183 0.85 -0.63 0.61
N LEU A 184 1.10 -0.21 -0.63
CA LEU A 184 0.07 0.38 -1.48
C LEU A 184 -1.08 -0.58 -1.78
N ALA A 185 -0.83 -1.89 -1.87
CA ALA A 185 -1.89 -2.89 -1.95
C ALA A 185 -2.78 -2.90 -0.70
N THR A 186 -2.24 -2.66 0.50
CA THR A 186 -3.07 -2.48 1.70
C THR A 186 -3.89 -1.20 1.63
N VAL A 187 -3.37 -0.12 1.04
CA VAL A 187 -4.12 1.14 0.82
C VAL A 187 -5.29 0.91 -0.14
N VAL A 188 -5.08 0.15 -1.23
CA VAL A 188 -6.16 -0.28 -2.15
C VAL A 188 -7.26 -1.02 -1.36
N PHE A 189 -6.87 -1.96 -0.51
CA PHE A 189 -7.82 -2.75 0.28
C PHE A 189 -8.55 -1.92 1.35
N ASP A 190 -7.87 -0.97 2.01
CA ASP A 190 -8.46 -0.03 2.95
C ASP A 190 -9.51 0.84 2.25
N LEU A 191 -9.18 1.42 1.09
CA LEU A 191 -10.11 2.27 0.33
C LEU A 191 -11.30 1.47 -0.22
N ALA A 192 -11.10 0.23 -0.70
CA ALA A 192 -12.21 -0.64 -1.09
C ALA A 192 -13.15 -0.93 0.10
N ARG A 193 -12.60 -1.14 1.30
CA ARG A 193 -13.37 -1.31 2.54
C ARG A 193 -14.08 -0.02 2.95
N HIS A 194 -13.48 1.15 2.76
CA HIS A 194 -14.12 2.44 3.02
C HIS A 194 -15.32 2.64 2.10
N THR A 195 -15.20 2.31 0.80
CA THR A 195 -16.33 2.31 -0.14
C THR A 195 -17.50 1.49 0.39
N GLU A 196 -17.26 0.23 0.76
CA GLU A 196 -18.30 -0.64 1.29
C GLU A 196 -18.89 -0.10 2.61
N THR A 197 -18.03 0.36 3.52
CA THR A 197 -18.43 0.78 4.86
C THR A 197 -19.31 2.02 4.84
N PHE A 198 -18.92 3.05 4.09
CA PHE A 198 -19.72 4.25 3.96
C PHE A 198 -21.02 3.95 3.22
N ARG A 199 -20.99 3.10 2.18
CA ARG A 199 -22.21 2.66 1.51
C ARG A 199 -23.18 1.95 2.46
N LYS A 200 -22.69 1.06 3.32
CA LYS A 200 -23.50 0.39 4.35
C LYS A 200 -24.11 1.41 5.30
N ARG A 201 -23.32 2.37 5.81
CA ARG A 201 -23.82 3.40 6.72
C ARG A 201 -24.87 4.32 6.08
N ALA A 202 -24.73 4.64 4.80
CA ALA A 202 -25.71 5.43 4.05
C ALA A 202 -27.06 4.71 3.90
N LEU A 203 -27.06 3.38 3.80
CA LEU A 203 -28.27 2.58 3.62
C LEU A 203 -28.88 2.07 4.93
N ALA A 204 -28.11 2.09 6.02
CA ALA A 204 -28.58 1.72 7.35
C ALA A 204 -29.71 2.65 7.82
N ASN A 205 -30.48 2.22 8.82
CA ASN A 205 -31.64 2.95 9.37
C ASN A 205 -32.72 3.36 8.34
N GLY A 206 -32.74 2.73 7.16
CA GLY A 206 -33.65 3.08 6.07
C GLY A 206 -33.22 4.33 5.29
N GLY A 207 -31.94 4.70 5.36
CA GLY A 207 -31.34 5.73 4.54
C GLY A 207 -31.29 5.38 3.05
N SER A 208 -30.71 6.27 2.25
CA SER A 208 -30.60 6.12 0.79
C SER A 208 -29.27 6.63 0.29
N LEU A 209 -28.96 6.42 -0.99
CA LEU A 209 -27.83 7.11 -1.60
C LEU A 209 -28.22 8.56 -1.91
N GLY A 210 -27.26 9.46 -1.68
CA GLY A 210 -27.36 10.87 -2.00
C GLY A 210 -26.93 11.20 -3.42
N VAL A 211 -26.65 12.49 -3.65
CA VAL A 211 -26.20 13.04 -4.92
C VAL A 211 -24.69 12.87 -5.07
N GLN A 212 -24.25 12.50 -6.27
CA GLN A 212 -22.83 12.41 -6.63
C GLN A 212 -22.12 13.76 -6.46
N ARG A 213 -20.82 13.72 -6.13
CA ARG A 213 -19.95 14.90 -6.14
C ARG A 213 -19.76 15.46 -7.57
N PRO A 214 -19.42 16.75 -7.73
CA PRO A 214 -18.99 17.31 -9.02
C PRO A 214 -17.75 16.65 -9.64
N GLY A 215 -16.85 16.08 -8.84
CA GLY A 215 -15.74 15.25 -9.30
C GLY A 215 -14.47 16.01 -9.71
N PHE A 216 -14.29 17.27 -9.29
CA PHE A 216 -13.09 18.05 -9.65
C PHE A 216 -11.81 17.40 -9.10
N MET A 217 -11.86 16.94 -7.83
CA MET A 217 -10.73 16.23 -7.23
C MET A 217 -10.48 14.86 -7.85
N HIS A 218 -11.54 14.14 -8.24
CA HIS A 218 -11.41 12.84 -8.91
C HIS A 218 -10.66 12.98 -10.23
N ARG A 219 -10.97 14.02 -11.01
CA ARG A 219 -10.24 14.31 -12.24
C ARG A 219 -8.79 14.66 -11.99
N SER A 220 -8.47 15.33 -10.88
CA SER A 220 -7.08 15.62 -10.50
C SER A 220 -6.30 14.33 -10.19
N ILE A 221 -6.90 13.41 -9.44
CA ILE A 221 -6.31 12.11 -9.08
C ILE A 221 -6.12 11.24 -10.33
N GLY A 222 -7.18 11.05 -11.12
CA GLY A 222 -7.16 10.17 -12.30
C GLY A 222 -6.41 10.73 -13.51
N SER A 223 -5.98 12.00 -13.50
CA SER A 223 -5.17 12.60 -14.57
C SER A 223 -3.75 12.96 -14.14
N ALA A 224 -3.31 12.44 -13.00
CA ALA A 224 -1.91 12.57 -12.58
C ALA A 224 -1.01 11.89 -13.62
N LEU A 225 -0.01 12.61 -14.12
CA LEU A 225 0.91 12.11 -15.15
C LEU A 225 2.17 11.49 -14.55
N LYS A 226 2.39 11.71 -13.26
CA LYS A 226 3.54 11.23 -12.49
C LYS A 226 3.06 10.66 -11.17
N PHE A 227 3.73 9.62 -10.70
CA PHE A 227 3.36 8.95 -9.46
C PHE A 227 3.40 9.92 -8.26
N THR A 228 4.43 10.75 -8.14
CA THR A 228 4.49 11.78 -7.08
C THR A 228 3.33 12.80 -7.17
N GLU A 229 2.89 13.18 -8.38
CA GLU A 229 1.69 14.02 -8.53
C GLU A 229 0.45 13.28 -8.01
N PHE A 230 0.31 12.00 -8.32
CA PHE A 230 -0.78 11.16 -7.82
C PHE A 230 -0.77 11.08 -6.28
N VAL A 231 0.39 10.81 -5.66
CA VAL A 231 0.56 10.75 -4.19
C VAL A 231 0.19 12.09 -3.54
N ILE A 232 0.60 13.22 -4.14
CA ILE A 232 0.19 14.56 -3.67
C ILE A 232 -1.33 14.70 -3.66
N ASN A 233 -1.99 14.30 -4.74
CA ASN A 233 -3.43 14.46 -4.87
C ASN A 233 -4.20 13.55 -3.89
N LEU A 234 -3.85 12.26 -3.84
CA LEU A 234 -4.56 11.26 -3.04
C LEU A 234 -4.10 11.27 -1.58
N ASN A 235 -2.85 10.91 -1.33
CA ASN A 235 -2.32 10.63 0.00
C ASN A 235 -1.99 11.87 0.83
N VAL A 236 -1.77 13.03 0.20
CA VAL A 236 -1.40 14.26 0.91
C VAL A 236 -2.59 15.20 1.01
N VAL A 237 -3.02 15.80 -0.10
CA VAL A 237 -4.06 16.85 -0.10
C VAL A 237 -5.41 16.29 0.31
N ARG A 238 -5.90 15.26 -0.40
CA ARG A 238 -7.23 14.69 -0.13
C ARG A 238 -7.29 13.98 1.23
N THR A 239 -6.31 13.14 1.55
CA THR A 239 -6.25 12.46 2.85
C THR A 239 -6.12 13.43 4.01
N SER A 240 -5.35 14.54 3.89
CA SER A 240 -5.26 15.52 4.99
C SER A 240 -6.62 16.12 5.34
N PHE A 241 -7.37 16.55 4.32
CA PHE A 241 -8.70 17.11 4.53
C PHE A 241 -9.70 16.08 5.04
N MET A 242 -9.66 14.85 4.52
CA MET A 242 -10.54 13.78 4.99
C MET A 242 -10.22 13.38 6.44
N LEU A 243 -8.94 13.23 6.78
CA LEU A 243 -8.51 12.89 8.14
C LEU A 243 -8.91 13.98 9.13
N SER A 244 -8.64 15.26 8.81
CA SER A 244 -9.07 16.38 9.65
C SER A 244 -10.60 16.40 9.78
N LEU A 245 -11.34 16.13 8.70
CA LEU A 245 -12.80 16.00 8.79
C LEU A 245 -13.20 14.90 9.78
N ILE A 246 -12.69 13.68 9.62
CA ILE A 246 -13.00 12.53 10.48
C ILE A 246 -12.69 12.84 11.95
N GLU A 247 -11.54 13.46 12.23
CA GLU A 247 -11.13 13.84 13.59
C GLU A 247 -12.04 14.91 14.20
N GLN A 248 -12.52 15.86 13.40
CA GLN A 248 -13.38 16.95 13.89
C GLN A 248 -14.87 16.58 13.96
N ILE A 249 -15.34 15.64 13.13
CA ILE A 249 -16.75 15.25 13.13
C ILE A 249 -17.08 14.19 14.17
N GLU A 250 -16.10 13.43 14.67
CA GLU A 250 -16.35 12.34 15.63
C GLU A 250 -17.20 12.82 16.84
N PRO A 251 -16.94 13.98 17.46
CA PRO A 251 -17.79 14.48 18.54
C PRO A 251 -19.21 14.88 18.11
N ALA A 252 -19.40 15.29 16.86
CA ALA A 252 -20.66 15.80 16.33
C ALA A 252 -21.55 14.73 15.70
N LEU A 253 -20.95 13.67 15.12
CA LEU A 253 -21.64 12.65 14.34
C LEU A 253 -21.64 11.26 14.98
N ALA A 254 -20.70 10.97 15.88
CA ALA A 254 -20.57 9.64 16.46
C ALA A 254 -21.45 9.46 17.70
N HIS A 255 -22.77 9.60 17.52
CA HIS A 255 -23.74 9.49 18.60
C HIS A 255 -23.80 8.07 19.20
N ASN A 256 -23.44 7.07 18.40
CA ASN A 256 -23.46 5.66 18.78
C ASN A 256 -22.10 4.97 18.59
N ASP A 257 -21.96 3.76 19.14
CA ASP A 257 -20.72 2.99 19.09
C ASP A 257 -20.35 2.50 17.68
N ALA A 258 -21.35 2.35 16.79
CA ALA A 258 -21.12 1.96 15.40
C ALA A 258 -20.38 3.08 14.66
N ASP A 259 -20.92 4.30 14.70
CA ASP A 259 -20.33 5.48 14.07
C ASP A 259 -18.96 5.82 14.70
N ARG A 260 -18.83 5.73 16.04
CA ARG A 260 -17.54 5.90 16.73
C ARG A 260 -16.49 4.91 16.25
N THR A 261 -16.87 3.64 16.12
CA THR A 261 -15.94 2.59 15.68
C THR A 261 -15.59 2.75 14.21
N LEU A 262 -16.57 3.06 13.36
CA LEU A 262 -16.38 3.34 11.94
C LEU A 262 -15.36 4.47 11.73
N TYR A 263 -15.59 5.64 12.33
CA TYR A 263 -14.71 6.80 12.15
C TYR A 263 -13.31 6.58 12.72
N ARG A 264 -13.20 5.89 13.87
CA ARG A 264 -11.90 5.55 14.45
C ARG A 264 -11.07 4.64 13.54
N GLN A 265 -11.70 3.62 12.94
CA GLN A 265 -11.01 2.69 12.06
C GLN A 265 -10.59 3.37 10.75
N VAL A 266 -11.49 4.15 10.14
CA VAL A 266 -11.16 4.97 8.96
C VAL A 266 -10.03 5.95 9.29
N GLY A 267 -10.07 6.60 10.45
CA GLY A 267 -9.04 7.55 10.87
C GLY A 267 -7.65 6.89 11.01
N LYS A 268 -7.57 5.66 11.53
CA LYS A 268 -6.30 4.90 11.58
C LYS A 268 -5.76 4.62 10.19
N ASP A 269 -6.61 4.18 9.27
CA ASP A 269 -6.23 3.90 7.89
C ASP A 269 -5.70 5.18 7.21
N LEU A 270 -6.43 6.29 7.34
CA LEU A 270 -6.04 7.59 6.76
C LEU A 270 -4.73 8.13 7.34
N LYS A 271 -4.43 7.89 8.62
CA LYS A 271 -3.14 8.26 9.24
C LYS A 271 -1.98 7.54 8.57
N ARG A 272 -2.10 6.24 8.31
CA ARG A 272 -1.07 5.50 7.55
C ARG A 272 -0.96 6.02 6.12
N HIS A 273 -2.09 6.23 5.44
CA HIS A 273 -2.11 6.74 4.05
C HIS A 273 -1.38 8.08 3.95
N LEU A 274 -1.58 8.97 4.92
CA LEU A 274 -0.90 10.26 5.01
C LEU A 274 0.59 10.12 5.35
N ALA A 275 0.95 9.26 6.31
CA ALA A 275 2.33 9.03 6.70
C ALA A 275 3.20 8.59 5.52
N TYR A 276 2.67 7.73 4.64
CA TYR A 276 3.32 7.39 3.38
C TYR A 276 3.46 8.59 2.45
N GLY A 277 2.40 9.37 2.26
CA GLY A 277 2.43 10.53 1.36
C GLY A 277 3.44 11.60 1.78
N LEU A 278 3.55 11.87 3.09
CA LEU A 278 4.50 12.82 3.64
C LEU A 278 5.95 12.29 3.53
N GLU A 279 6.19 11.03 3.88
CA GLU A 279 7.53 10.43 3.78
C GLU A 279 7.98 10.30 2.33
N HIS A 280 7.07 9.97 1.41
CA HIS A 280 7.35 9.95 -0.03
C HIS A 280 7.79 11.33 -0.53
N LEU A 281 7.06 12.40 -0.15
CA LEU A 281 7.43 13.77 -0.52
C LEU A 281 8.78 14.20 0.08
N HIS A 282 9.02 13.84 1.34
CA HIS A 282 10.29 14.08 2.02
C HIS A 282 11.43 13.39 1.27
N TYR A 283 11.29 12.08 0.99
CA TYR A 283 12.25 11.28 0.23
C TYR A 283 12.52 11.89 -1.14
N PHE A 284 11.48 12.16 -1.93
CA PHE A 284 11.57 12.71 -3.28
C PHE A 284 12.33 14.05 -3.30
N LEU A 285 11.96 14.99 -2.43
CA LEU A 285 12.59 16.32 -2.40
C LEU A 285 14.01 16.31 -1.82
N ALA A 286 14.34 15.35 -0.97
CA ALA A 286 15.70 15.17 -0.48
C ALA A 286 16.66 14.70 -1.60
N ARG A 287 16.19 13.88 -2.54
CA ARG A 287 16.99 13.39 -3.68
C ARG A 287 16.92 14.31 -4.90
N GLU A 288 15.77 14.94 -5.14
CA GLU A 288 15.49 15.78 -6.30
C GLU A 288 15.10 17.22 -5.89
N PRO A 289 15.95 17.97 -5.16
CA PRO A 289 15.60 19.30 -4.66
C PRO A 289 15.25 20.30 -5.78
N GLN A 290 15.83 20.13 -6.98
CA GLN A 290 15.51 20.89 -8.19
C GLN A 290 14.05 20.74 -8.63
N LYS A 291 13.34 19.69 -8.21
CA LYS A 291 11.92 19.45 -8.55
C LYS A 291 10.96 20.18 -7.63
N ARG A 292 11.43 20.88 -6.58
CA ARG A 292 10.57 21.66 -5.67
C ARG A 292 9.61 22.63 -6.38
N PRO A 293 10.01 23.36 -7.45
CA PRO A 293 9.06 24.18 -8.21
C PRO A 293 7.93 23.35 -8.86
N GLN A 294 8.24 22.16 -9.37
CA GLN A 294 7.27 21.25 -9.96
C GLN A 294 6.31 20.69 -8.91
N VAL A 295 6.81 20.30 -7.74
CA VAL A 295 5.97 19.86 -6.60
C VAL A 295 5.03 20.97 -6.16
N ASN A 296 5.49 22.22 -6.11
CA ASN A 296 4.64 23.38 -5.84
C ASN A 296 3.52 23.58 -6.87
N VAL A 297 3.79 23.32 -8.15
CA VAL A 297 2.76 23.34 -9.21
C VAL A 297 1.72 22.25 -8.96
N TRP A 298 2.14 21.01 -8.66
CA TRP A 298 1.23 19.90 -8.36
C TRP A 298 0.36 20.17 -7.14
N LEU A 299 0.95 20.65 -6.04
CA LEU A 299 0.21 21.05 -4.84
C LEU A 299 -0.80 22.15 -5.14
N SER A 300 -0.39 23.19 -5.86
CA SER A 300 -1.29 24.31 -6.19
C SER A 300 -2.46 23.87 -7.09
N ARG A 301 -2.21 22.94 -8.02
CA ARG A 301 -3.26 22.32 -8.84
C ARG A 301 -4.22 21.50 -7.98
N ALA A 302 -3.70 20.61 -7.14
CA ALA A 302 -4.50 19.77 -6.24
C ALA A 302 -5.37 20.63 -5.31
N GLU A 303 -4.81 21.67 -4.71
CA GLU A 303 -5.52 22.62 -3.85
C GLU A 303 -6.59 23.42 -4.60
N ALA A 304 -6.32 23.82 -5.86
CA ALA A 304 -7.31 24.49 -6.70
C ALA A 304 -8.50 23.57 -7.01
N MET A 305 -8.23 22.31 -7.34
CA MET A 305 -9.27 21.30 -7.58
C MET A 305 -10.06 20.99 -6.31
N LEU A 306 -9.38 20.90 -5.16
CA LEU A 306 -10.03 20.67 -3.87
C LEU A 306 -10.90 21.86 -3.49
N GLY A 307 -10.38 23.07 -3.58
CA GLY A 307 -11.19 24.26 -3.29
C GLY A 307 -12.39 24.41 -4.24
N ALA A 308 -12.26 24.03 -5.52
CA ALA A 308 -13.38 23.99 -6.44
C ALA A 308 -14.43 22.95 -6.03
N GLU A 309 -13.99 21.75 -5.66
CA GLU A 309 -14.84 20.67 -5.14
C GLU A 309 -15.59 21.11 -3.87
N LEU A 310 -14.87 21.66 -2.88
CA LEU A 310 -15.43 22.14 -1.62
C LEU A 310 -16.43 23.28 -1.81
N ARG A 311 -16.27 24.15 -2.81
CA ARG A 311 -17.24 25.24 -3.08
C ARG A 311 -18.46 24.78 -3.86
N ARG A 312 -18.29 23.86 -4.81
CA ARG A 312 -19.33 23.51 -5.80
C ARG A 312 -20.18 22.32 -5.39
N ASN A 313 -19.74 21.53 -4.41
CA ASN A 313 -20.53 20.42 -3.90
C ASN A 313 -21.58 20.90 -2.89
N VAL A 314 -22.67 21.48 -3.40
CA VAL A 314 -23.77 22.04 -2.60
C VAL A 314 -24.41 20.99 -1.69
N PRO A 315 -24.82 19.79 -2.17
CA PRO A 315 -25.47 18.80 -1.30
C PRO A 315 -24.58 18.35 -0.14
N TYR A 316 -23.28 18.18 -0.39
CA TYR A 316 -22.32 17.82 0.66
C TYR A 316 -22.17 18.90 1.72
N ASN A 317 -22.09 20.17 1.31
CA ASN A 317 -21.95 21.28 2.24
C ASN A 317 -23.23 21.51 3.05
N GLU A 318 -24.41 21.41 2.42
CA GLU A 318 -25.70 21.51 3.12
C GLU A 318 -25.86 20.38 4.14
N ALA A 319 -25.48 19.15 3.78
CA ALA A 319 -25.45 18.03 4.72
C ALA A 319 -24.51 18.30 5.90
N LEU A 320 -23.29 18.79 5.67
CA LEU A 320 -22.38 19.17 6.76
C LEU A 320 -22.95 20.28 7.63
N VAL A 321 -23.59 21.30 7.06
CA VAL A 321 -24.22 22.38 7.83
C VAL A 321 -25.25 21.83 8.81
N LEU A 322 -26.13 20.94 8.33
CA LEU A 322 -27.18 20.31 9.16
C LEU A 322 -26.61 19.41 10.26
N LEU A 323 -25.48 18.76 10.01
CA LEU A 323 -24.87 17.83 10.96
C LEU A 323 -23.99 18.55 12.00
N LEU A 324 -23.51 19.74 11.68
CA LEU A 324 -22.71 20.55 12.61
C LEU A 324 -23.59 21.34 13.57
N ASP A 325 -24.79 21.73 13.16
CA ASP A 325 -25.76 22.43 14.00
C ASP A 325 -27.19 22.31 13.47
N GLU A 326 -28.18 22.25 14.36
CA GLU A 326 -29.59 22.31 14.00
C GLU A 326 -29.99 23.70 13.48
N GLU A 327 -29.35 24.78 13.96
CA GLU A 327 -29.58 26.13 13.44
C GLU A 327 -28.69 26.37 12.19
N PRO A 328 -29.27 26.60 11.00
CA PRO A 328 -28.50 26.70 9.76
C PRO A 328 -27.40 27.76 9.77
N LYS A 329 -27.63 28.90 10.44
CA LYS A 329 -26.63 29.97 10.56
C LYS A 329 -25.43 29.54 11.40
N ALA A 330 -25.67 28.85 12.52
CA ALA A 330 -24.61 28.29 13.35
C ALA A 330 -23.87 27.17 12.61
N GLY A 331 -24.58 26.32 11.88
CA GLY A 331 -23.99 25.26 11.04
C GLY A 331 -23.06 25.81 9.96
N VAL A 332 -23.45 26.91 9.28
CA VAL A 332 -22.58 27.61 8.32
C VAL A 332 -21.32 28.16 9.00
N ALA A 333 -21.45 28.76 10.19
CA ALA A 333 -20.30 29.29 10.94
C ALA A 333 -19.35 28.17 11.38
N LYS A 334 -19.88 27.03 11.86
CA LYS A 334 -19.11 25.84 12.22
C LYS A 334 -18.44 25.20 11.02
N LEU A 335 -19.11 25.12 9.86
CA LEU A 335 -18.50 24.62 8.63
C LEU A 335 -17.32 25.52 8.21
N ALA A 336 -17.47 26.84 8.30
CA ALA A 336 -16.37 27.76 8.01
C ALA A 336 -15.19 27.58 8.99
N ALA A 337 -15.46 27.32 10.28
CA ALA A 337 -14.43 27.02 11.27
C ALA A 337 -13.71 25.69 10.97
N LEU A 338 -14.48 24.64 10.67
CA LEU A 338 -13.96 23.34 10.25
C LEU A 338 -13.04 23.46 9.03
N ARG A 339 -13.46 24.23 8.01
CA ARG A 339 -12.64 24.45 6.80
C ARG A 339 -11.31 25.14 7.12
N ARG A 340 -11.29 26.11 8.05
CA ARG A 340 -10.05 26.72 8.53
C ARG A 340 -9.16 25.69 9.23
N THR A 341 -9.72 24.89 10.13
CA THR A 341 -8.98 23.82 10.81
C THR A 341 -8.39 22.81 9.82
N GLN A 342 -9.14 22.39 8.80
CA GLN A 342 -8.62 21.49 7.76
C GLN A 342 -7.43 22.07 7.00
N VAL A 343 -7.44 23.38 6.73
CA VAL A 343 -6.32 24.08 6.08
C VAL A 343 -5.12 24.15 7.01
N GLU A 344 -5.32 24.50 8.28
CA GLU A 344 -4.23 24.55 9.27
C GLU A 344 -3.60 23.18 9.49
N ASP A 345 -4.41 22.14 9.73
CA ASP A 345 -3.91 20.77 9.89
C ASP A 345 -3.11 20.32 8.65
N TYR A 346 -3.61 20.61 7.44
CA TYR A 346 -2.91 20.32 6.19
C TYR A 346 -1.56 21.04 6.08
N LEU A 347 -1.52 22.33 6.44
CA LEU A 347 -0.29 23.12 6.40
C LEU A 347 0.73 22.64 7.44
N ASP A 348 0.28 22.30 8.65
CA ASP A 348 1.13 21.80 9.72
C ASP A 348 1.74 20.44 9.35
N ARG A 349 0.92 19.52 8.81
CA ARG A 349 1.38 18.22 8.29
C ARG A 349 2.39 18.37 7.15
N LEU A 350 2.19 19.32 6.24
CA LEU A 350 3.17 19.60 5.18
C LEU A 350 4.46 20.23 5.72
N ALA A 351 4.38 21.03 6.79
CA ALA A 351 5.55 21.64 7.41
C ALA A 351 6.47 20.61 8.09
N GLU A 352 5.97 19.42 8.44
CA GLU A 352 6.79 18.28 8.89
C GLU A 352 7.67 17.71 7.76
N THR A 353 7.36 18.01 6.49
CA THR A 353 8.21 17.69 5.34
C THR A 353 9.18 18.84 5.03
N THR A 354 9.80 18.85 3.85
CA THR A 354 10.64 19.98 3.39
C THR A 354 9.83 21.19 2.87
N MET A 355 8.49 21.10 2.81
CA MET A 355 7.59 22.09 2.21
C MET A 355 7.14 23.21 3.18
N THR A 356 8.09 23.84 3.87
CA THR A 356 7.83 24.85 4.93
C THR A 356 7.24 26.17 4.43
N ASP A 357 7.38 26.51 3.15
CA ASP A 357 6.88 27.75 2.54
C ASP A 357 5.43 27.63 2.01
N ARG A 358 4.73 26.53 2.31
CA ARG A 358 3.41 26.27 1.72
C ARG A 358 2.37 27.32 2.09
N ARG A 359 2.39 27.85 3.32
CA ARG A 359 1.42 28.85 3.79
C ARG A 359 1.37 30.10 2.91
N GLU A 360 2.52 30.53 2.40
CA GLU A 360 2.64 31.70 1.51
C GLU A 360 2.18 31.42 0.07
N ARG A 361 2.08 30.13 -0.29
CA ARG A 361 1.79 29.65 -1.65
C ARG A 361 0.44 28.95 -1.77
N LEU A 362 -0.36 28.93 -0.70
CA LEU A 362 -1.66 28.26 -0.64
C LEU A 362 -2.55 28.79 -1.77
N ALA A 363 -3.24 27.89 -2.48
CA ALA A 363 -4.16 28.28 -3.52
C ALA A 363 -5.26 29.18 -2.94
N ARG A 364 -5.59 30.28 -3.64
CA ARG A 364 -6.64 31.23 -3.21
C ARG A 364 -7.99 30.61 -2.96
N SER A 365 -8.24 29.45 -3.55
CA SER A 365 -9.44 28.65 -3.38
C SER A 365 -9.57 28.00 -1.99
N LEU A 366 -8.49 27.99 -1.20
CA LEU A 366 -8.42 27.46 0.16
C LEU A 366 -8.09 28.52 1.21
N HIS A 367 -8.00 29.80 0.82
CA HIS A 367 -7.92 30.92 1.76
C HIS A 367 -9.25 31.19 2.46
#